data_AF-A0A512C0L4-F1
#
_entry.id   AF-A0A512C0L4-F1
#
_cell.length_a   1.000
_cell.length_b   1.000
_cell.length_c   1.000
_cell.angle_alpha   90.00
_cell.angle_beta   90.00
_cell.angle_gamma   90.00
#
_symmetry.space_group_name_H-M   'P 1'
#
loop_
_entity.id
_entity.type
_entity.pdbx_description
1 polymer ?
#
loop_
_entity_poly.entity_id
_entity_poly.type
_entity_poly.pdbx_seq_one_letter_code
_entity_poly.pdbx_strand_id
1 'polypeptide(L)'
;MRAGTSLGRLAVEDENEVSQELLVYVDQLRPFQGARSTKRPYRDRDELDDAERTLEAAGIQFTGLQYRGNQDPPDCEAIIEGVRCGIEVTELAHERALRASIKATRAKEGFVRYHEWTREEFLTELRERIAEKDSPTDLKDGPYERYLLVIWTGEMHLTQEVIRAYLDGITFPSSLITDAFISLDYHPGSDNPYPAIPLDIVGKALTE
;
A
#
# COMPACT_ATOMS: atom_id res chain seq x y z
N MET A 1 20.05 -40.94 36.09
CA MET A 1 18.90 -41.25 35.23
C MET A 1 17.91 -40.12 35.36
N ARG A 2 17.59 -39.40 34.27
CA ARG A 2 16.62 -38.31 34.23
C ARG A 2 15.31 -38.87 33.65
N ALA A 3 14.22 -38.69 34.35
CA ALA A 3 12.85 -38.71 33.84
C ALA A 3 12.23 -37.43 34.43
N GLY A 4 11.67 -36.49 33.70
CA GLY A 4 10.97 -36.56 32.42
C GLY A 4 9.62 -35.87 32.66
N THR A 5 9.66 -34.57 33.00
CA THR A 5 8.48 -33.77 33.32
C THR A 5 7.74 -33.48 32.01
N SER A 6 6.51 -33.99 31.92
CA SER A 6 5.55 -33.68 30.86
C SER A 6 5.27 -32.17 30.86
N LEU A 7 5.65 -31.48 29.79
CA LEU A 7 5.09 -30.17 29.49
C LEU A 7 3.63 -30.36 29.09
N GLY A 8 2.74 -29.77 29.88
CA GLY A 8 1.34 -29.62 29.53
C GLY A 8 1.21 -28.89 28.19
N ARG A 9 0.33 -29.41 27.35
CA ARG A 9 -0.24 -28.67 26.23
C ARG A 9 -0.73 -27.32 26.75
N LEU A 10 -0.15 -26.23 26.24
CA LEU A 10 -0.83 -24.95 26.16
C LEU A 10 -2.08 -25.19 25.31
N ALA A 11 -3.23 -25.25 25.99
CA ALA A 11 -4.52 -25.11 25.34
C ALA A 11 -4.54 -23.69 24.76
N VAL A 12 -4.58 -23.60 23.43
CA VAL A 12 -4.91 -22.36 22.74
C VAL A 12 -6.37 -22.10 23.07
N GLU A 13 -6.61 -21.15 23.96
CA GLU A 13 -7.94 -20.66 24.29
C GLU A 13 -8.48 -19.84 23.10
N ASP A 14 -9.70 -20.18 22.69
CA ASP A 14 -10.62 -19.47 21.78
C ASP A 14 -10.21 -19.20 20.32
N GLU A 15 -10.36 -20.24 19.48
CA GLU A 15 -10.50 -20.11 18.01
C GLU A 15 -11.94 -19.77 17.55
N ASN A 16 -12.92 -19.56 18.45
CA ASN A 16 -14.35 -19.63 18.09
C ASN A 16 -15.21 -18.37 18.27
N GLU A 17 -14.62 -17.18 18.41
CA GLU A 17 -15.39 -15.92 18.28
C GLU A 17 -14.77 -14.97 17.26
N VAL A 18 -14.60 -15.48 16.03
CA VAL A 18 -14.49 -14.59 14.87
C VAL A 18 -15.82 -13.82 14.80
N SER A 19 -15.80 -12.53 15.18
CA SER A 19 -17.00 -11.71 15.19
C SER A 19 -17.68 -11.74 13.82
N GLN A 20 -19.01 -11.66 13.77
CA GLN A 20 -19.74 -11.59 12.50
C GLN A 20 -19.24 -10.43 11.62
N GLU A 21 -18.77 -9.35 12.24
CA GLU A 21 -18.11 -8.23 11.56
C GLU A 21 -16.79 -8.66 10.88
N LEU A 22 -15.98 -9.46 11.56
CA LEU A 22 -14.74 -10.00 11.00
C LEU A 22 -15.00 -10.97 9.84
N LEU A 23 -16.03 -11.82 9.92
CA LEU A 23 -16.44 -12.68 8.79
C LEU A 23 -16.91 -11.86 7.58
N VAL A 24 -17.68 -10.80 7.81
CA VAL A 24 -18.14 -9.87 6.78
C VAL A 24 -16.97 -9.10 6.17
N TYR A 25 -15.97 -8.74 6.98
CA TYR A 25 -14.75 -8.10 6.50
C TYR A 25 -13.91 -9.07 5.66
N VAL A 26 -13.69 -10.30 6.14
CA VAL A 26 -12.96 -11.36 5.43
C VAL A 26 -13.59 -11.71 4.08
N ASP A 27 -14.92 -11.73 3.97
CA ASP A 27 -15.62 -11.93 2.68
C ASP A 27 -15.40 -10.79 1.66
N GLN A 28 -15.01 -9.61 2.13
CA GLN A 28 -14.74 -8.45 1.28
C GLN A 28 -13.27 -8.32 0.88
N LEU A 29 -12.38 -8.98 1.61
CA LEU A 29 -10.97 -9.03 1.32
C LEU A 29 -10.75 -9.74 -0.01
N ARG A 30 -9.79 -9.24 -0.78
CA ARG A 30 -9.34 -9.96 -1.96
C ARG A 30 -8.76 -11.30 -1.53
N PRO A 31 -9.22 -12.43 -2.11
CA PRO A 31 -8.84 -13.77 -1.64
C PRO A 31 -7.33 -14.08 -1.69
N PHE A 32 -6.56 -13.28 -2.44
CA PHE A 32 -5.14 -13.54 -2.69
C PHE A 32 -4.19 -12.46 -2.16
N GLN A 33 -4.68 -11.26 -1.86
CA GLN A 33 -3.86 -10.13 -1.37
C GLN A 33 -4.23 -9.70 0.06
N GLY A 34 -5.19 -10.37 0.71
CA GLY A 34 -5.36 -10.39 2.17
C GLY A 34 -5.69 -9.07 2.89
N ALA A 35 -5.62 -7.90 2.26
CA ALA A 35 -5.67 -6.64 3.01
C ALA A 35 -6.55 -5.53 2.41
N ARG A 36 -7.01 -5.64 1.15
CA ARG A 36 -7.88 -4.60 0.58
C ARG A 36 -9.31 -5.07 0.37
N SER A 37 -10.23 -4.26 0.88
CA SER A 37 -11.65 -4.38 0.65
C SER A 37 -12.00 -4.01 -0.79
N THR A 38 -12.89 -4.80 -1.39
CA THR A 38 -13.50 -4.49 -2.69
C THR A 38 -14.67 -3.53 -2.57
N LYS A 39 -15.04 -3.11 -1.36
CA LYS A 39 -16.21 -2.26 -1.08
C LYS A 39 -15.80 -0.95 -0.40
N ARG A 40 -16.42 0.14 -0.84
CA ARG A 40 -16.22 1.52 -0.33
C ARG A 40 -16.18 1.69 1.19
N PRO A 41 -17.09 1.13 2.03
CA PRO A 41 -17.14 1.46 3.46
C PRO A 41 -15.91 1.06 4.27
N TYR A 42 -14.98 0.28 3.70
CA TYR A 42 -13.72 -0.09 4.34
C TYR A 42 -12.50 0.43 3.59
N ARG A 43 -12.69 1.00 2.39
CA ARG A 43 -11.62 1.65 1.62
C ARG A 43 -10.99 2.78 2.41
N ASP A 44 -11.83 3.54 3.12
CA ASP A 44 -11.44 4.62 4.03
C ASP A 44 -10.42 4.18 5.09
N ARG A 45 -10.59 2.96 5.63
CA ARG A 45 -9.66 2.39 6.61
C ARG A 45 -8.40 1.86 5.95
N ASP A 46 -8.55 1.16 4.83
CA ASP A 46 -7.40 0.62 4.09
C ASP A 46 -6.46 1.77 3.63
N GLU A 47 -7.01 2.89 3.13
CA GLU A 47 -6.24 4.07 2.72
C GLU A 47 -5.54 4.76 3.91
N LEU A 48 -6.21 4.86 5.07
CA LEU A 48 -5.60 5.37 6.30
C LEU A 48 -4.47 4.48 6.81
N ASP A 49 -4.70 3.17 6.89
CA ASP A 49 -3.72 2.19 7.35
C ASP A 49 -2.51 2.17 6.42
N ASP A 50 -2.72 2.25 5.10
CA ASP A 50 -1.65 2.31 4.09
C ASP A 50 -0.80 3.58 4.27
N ALA A 51 -1.44 4.73 4.49
CA ALA A 51 -0.75 6.00 4.76
C ALA A 51 0.04 5.94 6.08
N GLU A 52 -0.61 5.54 7.18
CA GLU A 52 -0.02 5.43 8.51
C GLU A 52 1.22 4.53 8.48
N ARG A 53 1.08 3.28 8.03
CA ARG A 53 2.19 2.32 7.99
C ARG A 53 3.33 2.79 7.11
N THR A 54 3.03 3.44 6.00
CA THR A 54 4.06 3.97 5.10
C THR A 54 4.87 5.07 5.78
N LEU A 55 4.20 6.01 6.45
CA LEU A 55 4.87 7.09 7.18
C LEU A 55 5.71 6.54 8.33
N GLU A 56 5.18 5.59 9.11
CA GLU A 56 5.91 4.92 10.19
C GLU A 56 7.14 4.16 9.68
N ALA A 57 6.98 3.36 8.63
CA ALA A 57 8.07 2.59 8.02
C ALA A 57 9.15 3.49 7.40
N ALA A 58 8.77 4.67 6.91
CA ALA A 58 9.70 5.70 6.43
C ALA A 58 10.36 6.50 7.57
N GLY A 59 9.96 6.29 8.83
CA GLY A 59 10.45 7.04 9.99
C GLY A 59 9.94 8.48 10.04
N ILE A 60 8.87 8.80 9.34
CA ILE A 60 8.29 10.14 9.26
C ILE A 60 7.38 10.36 10.47
N GLN A 61 7.63 11.42 11.23
CA GLN A 61 6.78 11.83 12.34
C GLN A 61 5.59 12.65 11.81
N PHE A 62 4.37 12.27 12.18
CA PHE A 62 3.16 12.94 11.76
C PHE A 62 2.14 13.05 12.91
N THR A 63 1.20 13.97 12.78
CA THR A 63 0.05 14.11 13.69
C THR A 63 -1.22 14.43 12.89
N GLY A 64 -2.39 14.12 13.47
CA GLY A 64 -3.67 14.47 12.86
C GLY A 64 -3.94 13.81 11.52
N LEU A 65 -3.41 12.59 11.29
CA LEU A 65 -3.71 11.81 10.10
C LEU A 65 -5.21 11.50 10.04
N GLN A 66 -5.85 11.88 8.94
CA GLN A 66 -7.28 11.68 8.74
C GLN A 66 -7.62 11.45 7.26
N TYR A 67 -8.66 10.65 7.04
CA TYR A 67 -9.24 10.39 5.73
C TYR A 67 -10.17 11.53 5.31
N ARG A 68 -10.16 11.88 4.02
CA ARG A 68 -10.92 12.99 3.46
C ARG A 68 -12.27 12.60 2.86
N GLY A 69 -12.48 11.32 2.54
CA GLY A 69 -13.75 10.84 1.99
C GLY A 69 -14.17 11.56 0.72
N ASN A 70 -15.36 12.15 0.72
CA ASN A 70 -15.90 12.83 -0.47
C ASN A 70 -15.17 14.15 -0.82
N GLN A 71 -14.11 14.51 -0.11
CA GLN A 71 -13.25 15.65 -0.41
C GLN A 71 -11.88 15.25 -0.98
N ASP A 72 -11.75 14.01 -1.48
CA ASP A 72 -10.64 13.54 -2.32
C ASP A 72 -10.67 14.25 -3.70
N PRO A 73 -9.51 14.69 -4.25
CA PRO A 73 -8.15 14.53 -3.71
C PRO A 73 -7.67 15.65 -2.76
N PRO A 74 -6.77 15.35 -1.79
CA PRO A 74 -6.13 14.04 -1.52
C PRO A 74 -7.02 13.04 -0.75
N ASP A 75 -6.67 11.75 -0.80
CA ASP A 75 -7.33 10.69 0.00
C ASP A 75 -7.23 10.94 1.52
N CYS A 76 -6.02 11.31 1.98
CA CYS A 76 -5.70 11.58 3.37
C CYS A 76 -5.02 12.94 3.54
N GLU A 77 -5.01 13.44 4.77
CA GLU A 77 -4.19 14.59 5.15
C GLU A 77 -3.58 14.40 6.54
N ALA A 78 -2.42 15.01 6.77
CA ALA A 78 -1.73 14.98 8.05
C ALA A 78 -0.88 16.25 8.24
N ILE A 79 -0.43 16.48 9.47
CA ILE A 79 0.62 17.45 9.77
C ILE A 79 1.95 16.73 9.88
N ILE A 80 2.89 17.05 8.99
CA ILE A 80 4.26 16.49 8.96
C ILE A 80 5.21 17.65 9.12
N GLU A 81 6.13 17.58 10.09
CA GLU A 81 7.10 18.66 10.36
C GLU A 81 6.46 20.05 10.57
N GLY A 82 5.22 20.07 11.08
CA GLY A 82 4.46 21.30 11.35
C GLY A 82 3.71 21.88 10.14
N VAL A 83 3.80 21.27 8.96
CA VAL A 83 3.11 21.73 7.74
C VAL A 83 1.97 20.80 7.34
N ARG A 84 0.93 21.36 6.71
CA ARG A 84 -0.23 20.58 6.24
C ARG A 84 0.10 19.87 4.93
N CYS A 85 -0.01 18.55 4.95
CA CYS A 85 0.34 17.69 3.83
C CYS A 85 -0.88 16.96 3.29
N GLY A 86 -0.99 16.90 1.96
CA GLY A 86 -1.92 16.00 1.29
C GLY A 86 -1.25 14.65 1.06
N ILE A 87 -1.98 13.56 1.21
CA ILE A 87 -1.47 12.20 1.00
C ILE A 87 -2.43 11.46 0.08
N GLU A 88 -1.93 11.10 -1.10
CA GLU A 88 -2.64 10.27 -2.07
C GLU A 88 -2.23 8.81 -1.89
N VAL A 89 -3.20 7.90 -1.95
CA VAL A 89 -2.95 6.46 -1.80
C VAL A 89 -3.42 5.72 -3.05
N THR A 90 -2.55 4.89 -3.62
CA THR A 90 -2.89 4.08 -4.79
C THR A 90 -2.28 2.68 -4.72
N GLU A 91 -2.79 1.76 -5.53
CA GLU A 91 -2.30 0.39 -5.63
C GLU A 91 -1.55 0.18 -6.94
N LEU A 92 -0.35 -0.42 -6.87
CA LEU A 92 0.32 -1.04 -8.02
C LEU A 92 0.04 -2.55 -8.01
N ALA A 93 -0.71 -3.01 -9.01
CA ALA A 93 -1.02 -4.42 -9.20
C ALA A 93 -1.24 -4.73 -10.69
N HIS A 94 -0.93 -5.95 -11.12
CA HIS A 94 -1.15 -6.38 -12.49
C HIS A 94 -2.61 -6.78 -12.66
N GLU A 95 -3.42 -5.85 -13.16
CA GLU A 95 -4.89 -5.96 -13.18
C GLU A 95 -5.40 -7.26 -13.82
N ARG A 96 -4.77 -7.71 -14.91
CA ARG A 96 -5.18 -8.93 -15.60
C ARG A 96 -4.95 -10.19 -14.76
N ALA A 97 -3.82 -10.26 -14.06
CA ALA A 97 -3.53 -11.38 -13.16
C ALA A 97 -4.49 -11.34 -11.97
N LEU A 98 -4.68 -10.18 -11.37
CA LEU A 98 -5.61 -9.97 -10.26
C LEU A 98 -7.05 -10.39 -10.62
N ARG A 99 -7.58 -9.91 -11.74
CA ARG A 99 -8.93 -10.27 -12.23
C ARG A 99 -9.05 -11.78 -12.48
N ALA A 100 -8.03 -12.41 -13.03
CA ALA A 100 -8.02 -13.85 -13.27
C ALA A 100 -8.01 -14.66 -11.96
N SER A 101 -7.24 -14.20 -10.96
CA SER A 101 -7.18 -14.78 -9.61
C SER A 101 -8.51 -14.66 -8.86
N ILE A 102 -9.15 -13.49 -8.93
CA ILE A 102 -10.50 -13.29 -8.38
C ILE A 102 -11.50 -14.26 -9.02
N LYS A 103 -11.45 -14.43 -10.36
CA LYS A 103 -12.33 -15.35 -11.08
C LYS A 103 -12.10 -16.82 -10.67
N ALA A 104 -10.86 -17.28 -10.63
CA ALA A 104 -10.51 -18.64 -10.24
C ALA A 104 -10.95 -18.96 -8.80
N THR A 105 -10.78 -17.98 -7.88
CA THR A 105 -11.21 -18.14 -6.49
C THR A 105 -12.73 -18.24 -6.37
N ARG A 106 -13.49 -17.38 -7.06
CA ARG A 106 -14.96 -17.46 -7.09
C ARG A 106 -15.47 -18.78 -7.66
N ALA A 107 -14.73 -19.37 -8.61
CA ALA A 107 -15.02 -20.68 -9.18
C ALA A 107 -14.55 -21.85 -8.30
N LYS A 108 -13.92 -21.59 -7.15
CA LYS A 108 -13.32 -22.59 -6.24
C LYS A 108 -12.31 -23.49 -6.94
N GLU A 109 -11.61 -22.96 -7.95
CA GLU A 109 -10.62 -23.71 -8.75
C GLU A 109 -9.28 -23.89 -8.03
N GLY A 110 -9.05 -23.15 -6.94
CA GLY A 110 -7.94 -23.39 -6.01
C GLY A 110 -6.54 -23.02 -6.50
N PHE A 111 -6.40 -22.44 -7.70
CA PHE A 111 -5.14 -21.92 -8.19
C PHE A 111 -5.17 -20.40 -8.30
N VAL A 112 -3.99 -19.78 -8.13
CA VAL A 112 -3.84 -18.34 -8.22
C VAL A 112 -2.86 -17.96 -9.31
N ARG A 113 -3.14 -16.82 -9.96
CA ARG A 113 -2.29 -16.26 -11.00
C ARG A 113 -1.53 -15.07 -10.43
N TYR A 114 -0.23 -15.08 -10.65
CA TYR A 114 0.65 -13.95 -10.38
C TYR A 114 1.23 -13.43 -11.69
N HIS A 115 1.78 -12.23 -11.65
CA HIS A 115 2.52 -11.64 -12.76
C HIS A 115 3.99 -11.55 -12.39
N GLU A 116 4.86 -11.97 -13.31
CA GLU A 116 6.31 -11.77 -13.18
C GLU A 116 6.66 -10.44 -13.82
N TRP A 117 6.84 -9.43 -12.97
CA TRP A 117 7.22 -8.10 -13.39
C TRP A 117 8.64 -8.04 -13.94
N THR A 118 8.79 -7.57 -15.18
CA THR A 118 10.08 -7.05 -15.65
C THR A 118 10.34 -5.64 -15.08
N ARG A 119 11.60 -5.20 -15.12
CA ARG A 119 11.97 -3.85 -14.69
C ARG A 119 11.25 -2.79 -15.52
N GLU A 120 11.19 -2.99 -16.84
CA GLU A 120 10.59 -2.06 -17.78
C GLU A 120 9.08 -1.91 -17.56
N GLU A 121 8.36 -3.02 -17.36
CA GLU A 121 6.92 -3.00 -17.05
C GLU A 121 6.66 -2.29 -15.72
N PHE A 122 7.40 -2.64 -14.67
CA PHE A 122 7.27 -2.02 -13.35
C PHE A 122 7.48 -0.51 -13.42
N LEU A 123 8.56 -0.06 -14.06
CA LEU A 123 8.87 1.36 -14.18
C LEU A 123 7.87 2.11 -15.07
N THR A 124 7.29 1.45 -16.07
CA THR A 124 6.24 2.05 -16.92
C THR A 124 4.98 2.27 -16.09
N GLU A 125 4.51 1.24 -15.41
CA GLU A 125 3.31 1.30 -14.56
C GLU A 125 3.44 2.32 -13.42
N LEU A 126 4.63 2.39 -12.81
CA LEU A 126 4.93 3.33 -11.74
C LEU A 126 4.91 4.78 -12.24
N ARG A 127 5.48 5.06 -13.42
CA ARG A 127 5.44 6.39 -14.05
C ARG A 127 4.02 6.81 -14.41
N GLU A 128 3.23 5.90 -14.96
CA GLU A 128 1.83 6.19 -15.32
C GLU A 128 1.01 6.58 -14.09
N ARG A 129 1.16 5.85 -12.98
CA ARG A 129 0.51 6.18 -11.70
C ARG A 129 0.93 7.52 -11.13
N ILE A 130 2.24 7.78 -11.09
CA ILE A 130 2.76 9.05 -10.61
C ILE A 130 2.22 10.18 -11.49
N ALA A 131 2.24 10.04 -12.82
CA ALA A 131 1.73 11.05 -13.73
C ALA A 131 0.22 11.32 -13.57
N GLU A 132 -0.58 10.28 -13.35
CA GLU A 132 -2.02 10.41 -13.08
C GLU A 132 -2.27 11.20 -11.79
N LYS A 133 -1.53 10.89 -10.72
CA LYS A 133 -1.69 11.54 -9.41
C LYS A 133 -1.01 12.91 -9.31
N ASP A 134 -0.04 13.22 -10.18
CA ASP A 134 0.68 14.50 -10.25
C ASP A 134 -0.17 15.65 -10.84
N SER A 135 -1.30 15.34 -11.48
CA SER A 135 -2.14 16.32 -12.17
C SER A 135 -3.63 16.12 -11.87
N PRO A 136 -4.05 16.21 -10.58
CA PRO A 136 -5.46 16.07 -10.22
C PRO A 136 -6.29 17.16 -10.89
N THR A 137 -7.46 16.79 -11.41
CA THR A 137 -8.34 17.72 -12.14
C THR A 137 -8.98 18.78 -11.22
N ASP A 138 -9.14 18.46 -9.94
CA ASP A 138 -9.89 19.30 -8.99
C ASP A 138 -9.39 19.08 -7.55
N LEU A 139 -8.16 19.53 -7.27
CA LEU A 139 -7.54 19.44 -5.95
C LEU A 139 -8.37 20.20 -4.90
N LYS A 140 -8.87 19.50 -3.88
CA LYS A 140 -9.81 20.04 -2.90
C LYS A 140 -9.08 20.63 -1.70
N ASP A 141 -9.54 21.80 -1.25
CA ASP A 141 -9.09 22.48 -0.01
C ASP A 141 -7.57 22.74 0.08
N GLY A 142 -6.94 22.85 -1.09
CA GLY A 142 -5.55 23.29 -1.24
C GLY A 142 -5.36 24.80 -1.02
N PRO A 143 -4.11 25.28 -1.02
CA PRO A 143 -2.90 24.52 -1.32
C PRO A 143 -2.38 23.71 -0.13
N TYR A 144 -1.78 22.56 -0.43
CA TYR A 144 -0.97 21.78 0.51
C TYR A 144 0.49 22.16 0.33
N GLU A 145 1.24 22.26 1.44
CA GLU A 145 2.67 22.63 1.40
C GLU A 145 3.56 21.48 0.93
N ARG A 146 3.13 20.25 1.21
CA ARG A 146 3.71 19.02 0.69
C ARG A 146 2.60 18.10 0.20
N TYR A 147 2.90 17.30 -0.81
CA TYR A 147 1.96 16.35 -1.38
C TYR A 147 2.65 15.00 -1.53
N LEU A 148 2.25 14.03 -0.73
CA LEU A 148 2.86 12.71 -0.68
C LEU A 148 2.05 11.74 -1.53
N LEU A 149 2.74 10.85 -2.23
CA LEU A 149 2.12 9.71 -2.91
C LEU A 149 2.56 8.40 -2.26
N VAL A 150 1.60 7.64 -1.76
CA VAL A 150 1.78 6.29 -1.26
C VAL A 150 1.29 5.29 -2.31
N ILE A 151 2.21 4.49 -2.83
CA ILE A 151 1.92 3.42 -3.78
C ILE A 151 2.09 2.10 -3.05
N TRP A 152 0.99 1.47 -2.69
CA TRP A 152 1.04 0.16 -2.06
C TRP A 152 1.07 -0.96 -3.12
N THR A 153 1.73 -2.08 -2.84
CA THR A 153 1.66 -3.29 -3.67
C THR A 153 1.69 -4.58 -2.86
N GLY A 154 0.85 -5.55 -3.28
CA GLY A 154 0.84 -6.93 -2.81
C GLY A 154 1.22 -7.92 -3.92
N GLU A 155 2.09 -7.50 -4.84
CA GLU A 155 2.58 -8.34 -5.93
C GLU A 155 3.74 -9.22 -5.45
N MET A 156 3.55 -10.54 -5.41
CA MET A 156 4.50 -11.49 -4.81
C MET A 156 5.91 -11.45 -5.41
N HIS A 157 6.05 -11.08 -6.69
CA HIS A 157 7.36 -10.99 -7.35
C HIS A 157 8.14 -9.73 -6.95
N LEU A 158 7.46 -8.68 -6.51
CA LEU A 158 8.06 -7.39 -6.19
C LEU A 158 8.53 -7.36 -4.73
N THR A 159 9.60 -8.10 -4.42
CA THR A 159 10.24 -8.03 -3.09
C THR A 159 10.99 -6.72 -2.90
N GLN A 160 11.43 -6.43 -1.66
CA GLN A 160 12.19 -5.23 -1.38
C GLN A 160 13.48 -5.17 -2.19
N GLU A 161 14.18 -6.30 -2.34
CA GLU A 161 15.42 -6.39 -3.12
C GLU A 161 15.15 -6.13 -4.61
N VAL A 162 14.07 -6.72 -5.15
CA VAL A 162 13.69 -6.56 -6.57
C VAL A 162 13.32 -5.11 -6.86
N ILE A 163 12.47 -4.49 -6.02
CA ILE A 163 12.06 -3.10 -6.20
C ILE A 163 13.27 -2.17 -6.12
N ARG A 164 14.15 -2.34 -5.12
CA ARG A 164 15.36 -1.50 -5.00
C ARG A 164 16.27 -1.63 -6.22
N ALA A 165 16.45 -2.84 -6.74
CA ALA A 165 17.22 -3.06 -7.96
C ALA A 165 16.55 -2.41 -9.19
N TYR A 166 15.22 -2.44 -9.27
CA TYR A 166 14.49 -1.81 -10.37
C TYR A 166 14.58 -0.28 -10.32
N LEU A 167 14.55 0.31 -9.12
CA LEU A 167 14.62 1.75 -8.88
C LEU A 167 16.03 2.33 -8.96
N ASP A 168 17.08 1.52 -9.01
CA ASP A 168 18.46 2.01 -9.03
C ASP A 168 18.71 2.99 -10.19
N GLY A 169 19.16 4.20 -9.84
CA GLY A 169 19.40 5.31 -10.75
C GLY A 169 18.17 5.92 -11.43
N ILE A 170 16.95 5.63 -10.94
CA ILE A 170 15.71 6.16 -11.51
C ILE A 170 15.18 7.34 -10.70
N THR A 171 14.89 8.44 -11.40
CA THR A 171 14.19 9.62 -10.87
C THR A 171 12.83 9.80 -11.52
N PHE A 172 11.87 10.38 -10.80
CA PHE A 172 10.52 10.64 -11.28
C PHE A 172 10.22 12.14 -11.26
N PRO A 173 10.05 12.78 -12.43
CA PRO A 173 9.73 14.19 -12.49
C PRO A 173 8.27 14.43 -12.08
N SER A 174 8.04 15.38 -11.18
CA SER A 174 6.71 15.75 -10.68
C SER A 174 6.58 17.25 -10.45
N SER A 175 5.37 17.79 -10.58
CA SER A 175 5.05 19.19 -10.30
C SER A 175 4.32 19.39 -8.97
N LEU A 176 3.47 18.44 -8.58
CA LEU A 176 2.67 18.49 -7.35
C LEU A 176 3.26 17.61 -6.26
N ILE A 177 3.59 16.36 -6.59
CA ILE A 177 4.07 15.37 -5.62
C ILE A 177 5.48 15.78 -5.19
N THR A 178 5.66 15.94 -3.88
CA THR A 178 6.94 16.30 -3.26
C THR A 178 7.71 15.08 -2.80
N ASP A 179 6.99 14.05 -2.36
CA ASP A 179 7.57 12.82 -1.84
C ASP A 179 6.71 11.64 -2.31
N ALA A 180 7.34 10.50 -2.60
CA ALA A 180 6.60 9.30 -2.91
C ALA A 180 7.28 8.05 -2.33
N PHE A 181 6.46 7.07 -2.00
CA PHE A 181 6.89 5.80 -1.42
C PHE A 181 6.20 4.66 -2.13
N ILE A 182 6.92 3.56 -2.33
CA ILE A 182 6.31 2.26 -2.63
C ILE A 182 6.37 1.37 -1.39
N SER A 183 5.21 0.90 -0.94
CA SER A 183 5.05 0.13 0.30
C SER A 183 4.61 -1.30 0.01
N LEU A 184 5.21 -2.26 0.71
CA LEU A 184 4.88 -3.68 0.57
C LEU A 184 3.85 -4.13 1.61
N ASP A 185 2.92 -4.98 1.18
CA ASP A 185 1.85 -5.54 2.02
C ASP A 185 2.34 -6.51 3.09
N TYR A 186 3.44 -7.23 2.85
CA TYR A 186 4.18 -8.04 3.81
C TYR A 186 5.48 -8.55 3.17
N HIS A 187 6.60 -8.35 3.85
CA HIS A 187 7.89 -8.92 3.50
C HIS A 187 8.36 -9.86 4.62
N PRO A 188 8.32 -11.20 4.42
CA PRO A 188 8.81 -12.12 5.43
C PRO A 188 10.33 -11.97 5.60
N GLY A 189 10.80 -12.08 6.84
CA GLY A 189 12.23 -12.21 7.16
C GLY A 189 13.02 -10.90 7.26
N SER A 190 12.37 -9.74 7.18
CA SER A 190 12.97 -8.44 7.47
C SER A 190 12.61 -7.97 8.89
N ASP A 191 13.47 -7.11 9.48
CA ASP A 191 13.17 -6.44 10.76
C ASP A 191 11.97 -5.48 10.65
N ASN A 192 11.68 -5.01 9.43
CA ASN A 192 10.47 -4.28 9.09
C ASN A 192 9.64 -5.10 8.09
N PRO A 193 8.58 -5.80 8.54
CA PRO A 193 7.76 -6.64 7.67
C PRO A 193 6.89 -5.85 6.69
N TYR A 194 6.82 -4.52 6.80
CA TYR A 194 6.03 -3.66 5.90
C TYR A 194 6.92 -2.50 5.42
N PRO A 195 7.96 -2.78 4.61
CA PRO A 195 8.91 -1.74 4.22
C PRO A 195 8.26 -0.70 3.30
N ALA A 196 8.56 0.56 3.57
CA ALA A 196 8.37 1.67 2.66
C ALA A 196 9.70 2.01 1.96
N ILE A 197 9.68 2.07 0.64
CA ILE A 197 10.86 2.37 -0.18
C ILE A 197 10.64 3.76 -0.81
N PRO A 198 11.49 4.76 -0.51
CA PRO A 198 11.35 6.08 -1.09
C PRO A 198 11.61 6.05 -2.60
N LEU A 199 10.86 6.84 -3.35
CA LEU A 199 11.08 7.11 -4.76
C LEU A 199 11.79 8.46 -4.90
N ASP A 200 12.76 8.56 -5.80
CA ASP A 200 13.50 9.80 -6.04
C ASP A 200 12.65 10.76 -6.89
N ILE A 201 11.89 11.63 -6.22
CA ILE A 201 11.04 12.64 -6.85
C ILE A 201 11.86 13.90 -7.13
N VAL A 202 11.84 14.35 -8.37
CA VAL A 202 12.52 15.59 -8.80
C VAL A 202 11.51 16.60 -9.34
N GLY A 203 11.63 17.85 -8.91
CA GLY A 203 10.76 18.92 -9.40
C GLY A 203 10.89 19.08 -10.92
N LYS A 204 9.75 19.07 -11.64
CA LYS A 204 9.73 19.46 -13.06
C LYS A 204 10.16 20.92 -13.14
N ALA A 205 11.24 21.17 -13.89
CA ALA A 205 11.57 22.54 -14.27
C ALA A 205 10.36 23.11 -15.01
N LEU A 206 9.88 24.28 -14.57
CA LEU A 206 8.87 25.04 -15.31
C LEU A 206 9.50 25.38 -16.67
N THR A 207 9.19 24.59 -17.70
CA THR A 207 9.45 25.00 -19.08
C THR A 207 8.49 26.13 -19.38
N GLU A 208 9.03 27.36 -19.37
CA GLU A 208 8.38 28.59 -19.83
C GLU A 208 7.87 28.49 -21.28
#